data_AF-A0A068U5L6-F1
#
_entry.id   AF-A0A068U5L6-F1
#
_cell.length_a   1.000
_cell.length_b   1.000
_cell.length_c   1.000
_cell.angle_alpha   90.00
_cell.angle_beta   90.00
_cell.angle_gamma   90.00
#
_symmetry.space_group_name_H-M   'P 1'
#
loop_
_entity.id
_entity.type
_entity.pdbx_description
1 polymer ?
#
loop_
_entity_poly.entity_id
_entity_poly.type
_entity_poly.pdbx_seq_one_letter_code
_entity_poly.pdbx_strand_id
1 'polypeptide(L)' 'MGATMRVVMMIGMVASLVSIAHAATGTATFYTPPYVPSSCYGYQDNGVMIAAASDTIWNNRKDCGKNVHC' A
#
# COMPACT_ATOMS: atom_id res chain seq x y z
N MET A 1 25.52 34.39 -3.06
CA MET A 1 24.10 33.96 -3.05
C MET A 1 23.25 35.08 -2.44
N GLY A 2 22.51 35.82 -3.26
CA GLY A 2 21.67 36.92 -2.78
C GLY A 2 20.60 36.43 -1.80
N ALA A 3 20.17 37.29 -0.86
CA ALA A 3 19.20 36.95 0.18
C ALA A 3 17.93 36.29 -0.41
N THR A 4 17.48 36.74 -1.57
CA THR A 4 16.33 36.19 -2.31
C THR A 4 16.46 34.69 -2.61
N MET A 5 17.64 34.25 -3.05
CA MET A 5 17.87 32.83 -3.39
C MET A 5 17.87 31.94 -2.15
N ARG A 6 18.37 32.47 -1.01
CA ARG A 6 18.35 31.75 0.27
C ARG A 6 16.92 31.60 0.80
N VAL A 7 16.10 32.64 0.67
CA VAL A 7 14.68 32.61 1.07
C VAL A 7 13.91 31.58 0.25
N VAL A 8 14.10 31.53 -1.08
CA VAL A 8 13.42 30.56 -1.95
C VAL A 8 13.79 29.11 -1.60
N MET A 9 15.07 28.83 -1.30
CA MET A 9 15.49 27.48 -0.87
C MET A 9 14.84 27.06 0.45
N MET A 10 14.77 27.98 1.43
CA MET A 10 14.15 27.70 2.72
C MET A 10 12.65 27.38 2.57
N ILE A 11 11.94 28.12 1.71
CA ILE A 11 10.53 27.85 1.42
C ILE A 11 10.36 26.46 0.77
N GLY A 12 11.22 26.11 -0.19
CA GLY A 12 11.18 24.80 -0.84
C GLY A 12 11.40 23.63 0.13
N MET A 13 12.36 23.76 1.05
CA MET A 13 12.57 22.75 2.10
C MET A 13 11.35 22.61 3.00
N VAL A 14 10.79 23.73 3.48
CA VAL A 14 9.61 23.69 4.36
C VAL A 14 8.39 23.07 3.66
N ALA A 15 8.20 23.35 2.36
CA ALA A 15 7.12 22.76 1.57
C ALA A 15 7.26 21.24 1.38
N SER A 16 8.47 20.69 1.36
CA SER A 16 8.67 19.23 1.21
C SER A 16 8.32 18.43 2.47
N LEU A 17 8.24 19.09 3.63
CA LEU A 17 7.90 18.44 4.92
C LEU A 17 6.41 18.07 5.02
N VAL A 18 5.54 18.69 4.21
CA VAL A 18 4.09 18.38 4.19
C VAL A 18 3.78 17.23 3.23
N SER A 19 4.40 16.07 3.45
CA SER A 19 4.01 14.84 2.73
C SER A 19 2.80 14.21 3.43
N ILE A 20 1.61 14.37 2.84
CA ILE A 20 0.38 13.77 3.37
C ILE A 20 0.23 12.36 2.76
N ALA A 21 0.50 11.33 3.56
CA ALA A 21 0.17 9.96 3.20
C ALA A 21 -1.35 9.76 3.26
N HIS A 22 -1.98 9.54 2.11
CA HIS A 22 -3.41 9.23 2.02
C HIS A 22 -3.58 7.71 1.95
N ALA A 23 -4.12 7.12 3.01
CA ALA A 23 -4.52 5.72 3.05
C ALA A 23 -6.04 5.64 3.16
N ALA A 24 -6.65 4.67 2.45
CA ALA A 24 -8.06 4.38 2.63
C ALA A 24 -8.25 3.64 3.96
N THR A 25 -9.20 4.09 4.78
CA THR A 25 -9.58 3.35 6.00
C THR A 25 -10.32 2.07 5.62
N GLY A 26 -9.97 0.97 6.26
CA GLY A 26 -10.60 -0.34 6.05
C GLY A 26 -10.50 -1.23 7.29
N THR A 27 -11.14 -2.39 7.23
CA THR A 27 -11.04 -3.41 8.27
C THR A 27 -10.12 -4.52 7.80
N ALA A 28 -9.14 -4.86 8.64
CA ALA A 28 -8.28 -6.02 8.44
C ALA A 28 -8.67 -7.12 9.44
N THR A 29 -8.75 -8.35 8.96
CA THR A 29 -8.90 -9.56 9.78
C THR A 29 -7.83 -10.57 9.38
N PHE A 30 -7.59 -11.55 10.24
CA PHE A 30 -6.67 -12.66 9.95
C PHE A 30 -7.43 -13.98 10.03
N TYR A 31 -6.93 -14.97 9.30
CA TYR A 31 -7.37 -16.35 9.38
C TYR A 31 -6.14 -17.25 9.40
N THR A 32 -6.27 -18.43 10.01
CA THR A 32 -5.21 -19.45 10.06
C THR A 32 -5.37 -20.44 8.90
N PRO A 33 -4.37 -21.30 8.62
CA PRO A 33 -4.43 -22.27 7.52
C PRO A 33 -5.72 -23.13 7.51
N PRO A 34 -6.15 -23.61 6.33
CA PRO A 34 -5.42 -23.64 5.05
C PRO A 34 -5.51 -22.32 4.26
N TYR A 35 -4.37 -21.90 3.68
CA TYR A 35 -4.28 -20.70 2.82
C TYR A 35 -4.55 -20.96 1.34
N VAL A 36 -4.62 -22.24 0.96
CA VAL A 36 -4.96 -22.71 -0.39
C VAL A 36 -6.33 -23.41 -0.39
N PRO A 37 -7.13 -23.31 -1.47
CA PRO A 37 -6.83 -22.58 -2.69
C PRO A 37 -7.07 -21.07 -2.57
N SER A 38 -6.24 -20.27 -3.25
CA SER A 38 -6.45 -18.84 -3.42
C SER A 38 -7.15 -18.53 -4.75
N SER A 39 -7.97 -17.47 -4.80
CA SER A 39 -8.63 -17.05 -6.04
C SER A 39 -7.66 -16.61 -7.13
N CYS A 40 -6.44 -16.18 -6.75
CA CYS A 40 -5.41 -15.72 -7.68
C CYS A 40 -4.62 -16.86 -8.31
N TYR A 41 -4.18 -17.84 -7.49
CA TYR A 41 -3.19 -18.84 -7.92
C TYR A 41 -3.63 -20.29 -7.65
N GLY A 42 -4.88 -20.52 -7.24
CA GLY A 42 -5.37 -21.86 -6.92
C GLY A 42 -4.59 -22.49 -5.78
N TYR A 43 -4.04 -23.67 -6.01
CA TYR A 43 -3.32 -24.47 -5.00
C TYR A 43 -1.85 -24.09 -4.80
N GLN A 44 -1.39 -22.99 -5.39
CA GLN A 44 -0.03 -22.52 -5.19
C GLN A 44 0.16 -22.02 -3.75
N ASP A 45 1.12 -22.60 -3.02
CA ASP A 45 1.56 -22.12 -1.73
C ASP A 45 2.52 -20.93 -1.92
N ASN A 46 2.10 -19.75 -1.47
CA ASN A 46 2.88 -18.52 -1.49
C ASN A 46 3.44 -18.15 -0.10
N GLY A 47 3.41 -19.09 0.85
CA GLY A 47 3.85 -18.90 2.22
C GLY A 47 2.83 -18.15 3.09
N VAL A 48 3.33 -17.55 4.17
CA VAL A 48 2.50 -16.94 5.23
C VAL A 48 2.34 -15.43 5.11
N MET A 49 3.22 -14.76 4.34
CA MET A 49 3.17 -13.31 4.12
C MET A 49 2.22 -12.99 2.95
N ILE A 50 0.96 -13.39 3.11
CA ILE A 50 -0.10 -13.20 2.12
C ILE A 50 -1.22 -12.35 2.72
N ALA A 51 -1.95 -11.62 1.88
CA ALA A 51 -3.14 -10.88 2.26
C ALA A 51 -4.30 -11.27 1.34
N ALA A 52 -5.46 -11.55 1.96
CA ALA A 52 -6.72 -11.68 1.22
C ALA A 52 -7.34 -10.28 1.10
N ALA A 53 -7.78 -9.93 -0.11
CA ALA A 53 -8.44 -8.66 -0.40
C ALA A 53 -9.95 -8.86 -0.53
N SER A 54 -10.74 -7.90 -0.04
CA SER A 54 -12.19 -7.85 -0.30
C SER A 54 -12.48 -7.61 -1.78
N ASP A 55 -13.70 -7.90 -2.23
CA ASP A 55 -14.10 -7.73 -3.63
C ASP A 55 -13.82 -6.33 -4.19
N THR A 56 -13.94 -5.30 -3.34
CA THR A 56 -13.66 -3.90 -3.65
C THR A 56 -12.18 -3.62 -3.96
N ILE A 57 -11.25 -4.36 -3.34
CA ILE A 57 -9.80 -4.20 -3.50
C ILE A 57 -9.25 -5.23 -4.51
N TRP A 58 -9.80 -6.44 -4.54
CA TRP A 58 -9.34 -7.54 -5.38
C TRP A 58 -9.58 -7.31 -6.88
N ASN A 59 -10.60 -6.51 -7.23
CA ASN A 59 -10.87 -6.04 -8.60
C ASN A 59 -10.89 -7.16 -9.65
N ASN A 60 -11.63 -8.24 -9.36
CA ASN A 60 -11.77 -9.42 -10.23
C ASN A 60 -10.42 -10.00 -10.70
N ARG A 61 -9.49 -10.22 -9.76
CA ARG A 61 -8.12 -10.76 -9.96
C ARG A 61 -7.12 -9.81 -10.60
N LYS A 62 -7.49 -8.57 -10.94
CA LYS A 62 -6.54 -7.61 -11.55
C LYS A 62 -5.43 -7.19 -10.59
N ASP A 63 -5.72 -7.25 -9.29
CA ASP A 63 -4.80 -6.82 -8.23
C ASP A 63 -4.08 -8.00 -7.54
N CYS A 64 -4.18 -9.21 -8.12
CA CYS A 64 -3.38 -10.35 -7.69
C CYS A 64 -1.87 -10.06 -7.80
N GLY A 65 -1.11 -10.42 -6.77
CA GLY A 65 0.35 -10.24 -6.73
C GLY A 65 0.82 -8.83 -6.36
N LYS A 66 -0.11 -7.92 -6.03
CA LYS A 66 0.23 -6.60 -5.51
C LYS A 66 0.56 -6.67 -4.02
N ASN A 67 1.53 -5.86 -3.60
CA ASN A 67 1.82 -5.64 -2.19
C ASN A 67 0.79 -4.69 -1.61
N VAL A 68 0.22 -5.05 -0.47
CA VAL A 68 -0.68 -4.21 0.30
C VAL A 68 0.01 -3.76 1.58
N HIS A 69 -0.26 -2.52 1.99
CA HIS A 69 0.14 -1.98 3.28
C HIS A 69 -1.15 -1.68 4.06
N CYS A 70 -1.27 -2.28 5.24
CA CYS A 70 -2.38 -2.03 6.16
C CYS A 70 -2.10 -0.82 7.05
#